data_AF-A0AAU5TKR3-F1
#
_entry.id   AF-A0AAU5TKR3-F1
#
_cell.length_a   1.000
_cell.length_b   1.000
_cell.length_c   1.000
_cell.angle_alpha   90.00
_cell.angle_beta   90.00
_cell.angle_gamma   90.00
#
_symmetry.space_group_name_H-M   'P 1'
#
loop_
_entity.id
_entity.type
_entity.pdbx_description
1 polymer ?
#
loop_
_entity_poly.entity_id
_entity_poly.type
_entity_poly.pdbx_seq_one_letter_code
_entity_poly.pdbx_strand_id
1 'polypeptide(L)'
;MRRFRDTDLDELLASARDRRPNGVLEPFKAYLNTRFTEAQGQVSGTRLFLEIQARGYRGSRQVVRKHLAALRAGTAEPVRADIPSPRKTTSWIMRPRETLTESQDERLLQVRLACPDITRACDLARAFADLVRHQRGYLLLEWIRQAEQDAPKPLQGFASFLRQDLDAVTAGLTLPWISGVVEGHVNRVKTLKRAMYGRASFELLRTRILTQP
;
A
#
# COMPACT_ATOMS: atom_id res chain seq x y z
N MET A 1 3.08 8.24 15.82
CA MET A 1 2.83 9.71 15.92
C MET A 1 4.05 10.58 15.56
N ARG A 2 5.07 10.11 14.82
CA ARG A 2 6.27 10.91 14.47
C ARG A 2 6.38 11.30 12.98
N ARG A 3 5.34 11.07 12.17
CA ARG A 3 5.41 11.22 10.70
C ARG A 3 5.17 12.64 10.16
N PHE A 4 4.82 13.62 11.00
CA PHE A 4 4.38 14.95 10.55
C PHE A 4 5.06 16.12 11.28
N ARG A 5 6.17 15.86 11.99
CA ARG A 5 6.82 16.92 12.79
C ARG A 5 7.53 17.95 11.92
N ASP A 6 8.03 17.51 10.76
CA ASP A 6 8.86 18.31 9.85
C ASP A 6 8.18 18.53 8.48
N THR A 7 6.89 18.18 8.36
CA THR A 7 6.11 18.40 7.13
C THR A 7 5.57 19.81 7.11
N ASP A 8 5.80 20.53 6.01
CA ASP A 8 5.38 21.92 5.87
C ASP A 8 3.85 22.06 5.95
N LEU A 9 3.37 23.18 6.49
CA LEU A 9 1.94 23.39 6.73
C LEU A 9 1.13 23.36 5.42
N ASP A 10 1.68 23.89 4.33
CA ASP A 10 1.00 23.87 3.03
C ASP A 10 0.93 22.44 2.46
N GLU A 11 1.94 21.63 2.72
CA GLU A 11 2.00 20.22 2.32
C GLU A 11 1.00 19.37 3.14
N LEU A 12 0.86 19.65 4.44
CA LEU A 12 -0.15 19.04 5.30
C LEU A 12 -1.57 19.43 4.85
N LEU A 13 -1.81 20.70 4.54
CA LEU A 13 -3.10 21.20 4.07
C LEU A 13 -3.46 20.67 2.68
N ALA A 14 -2.49 20.51 1.77
CA ALA A 14 -2.67 19.85 0.49
C ALA A 14 -3.08 18.38 0.67
N SER A 15 -2.38 17.63 1.53
CA SER A 15 -2.71 16.23 1.83
C SER A 15 -4.09 16.07 2.49
N ALA A 16 -4.53 17.05 3.28
CA ALA A 16 -5.83 17.06 3.93
C ALA A 16 -6.96 17.38 2.95
N ARG A 17 -6.71 18.24 1.94
CA ARG A 17 -7.62 18.47 0.81
C ARG A 17 -7.73 17.22 -0.06
N ASP A 18 -6.65 16.48 -0.23
CA ASP A 18 -6.65 15.20 -0.93
C ASP A 18 -7.47 14.10 -0.24
N ARG A 19 -7.51 14.11 1.10
CA ARG A 19 -8.25 13.13 1.92
C ARG A 19 -9.73 13.45 2.14
N ARG A 20 -10.32 14.43 1.44
CA ARG A 20 -11.78 14.62 1.53
C ARG A 20 -12.48 13.32 1.12
N PRO A 21 -13.48 12.85 1.88
CA PRO A 21 -14.27 11.69 1.48
C PRO A 21 -14.79 11.95 0.07
N ASN A 22 -14.58 10.98 -0.83
CA ASN A 22 -15.03 11.04 -2.22
C ASN A 22 -16.44 11.61 -2.25
N GLY A 23 -16.59 12.84 -2.75
CA GLY A 23 -17.89 13.49 -2.80
C GLY A 23 -18.85 12.63 -3.61
N VAL A 24 -20.15 12.74 -3.37
CA VAL A 24 -21.19 12.00 -4.12
C VAL A 24 -21.07 12.21 -5.65
N LEU A 25 -20.35 13.26 -6.09
CA LEU A 25 -20.07 13.57 -7.48
C LEU A 25 -18.88 12.79 -8.08
N GLU A 26 -17.95 12.25 -7.28
CA GLU A 26 -16.69 11.65 -7.75
C GLU A 26 -16.90 10.58 -8.85
N PRO A 27 -17.83 9.61 -8.67
CA PRO A 27 -18.06 8.57 -9.68
C PRO A 27 -18.60 9.13 -11.01
N PHE A 28 -19.16 10.34 -10.99
CA PHE A 28 -19.78 11.00 -12.14
C PHE A 28 -18.87 12.05 -12.79
N LYS A 29 -17.74 12.43 -12.18
CA LYS A 29 -16.84 13.46 -12.73
C LYS A 29 -16.28 13.08 -14.10
N ALA A 30 -15.88 11.82 -14.31
CA ALA A 30 -15.39 11.34 -15.59
C ALA A 30 -16.43 11.56 -16.71
N TYR A 31 -17.68 11.17 -16.47
CA TYR A 31 -18.78 11.39 -17.41
C TYR A 31 -19.02 12.88 -17.69
N LEU A 32 -19.02 13.72 -16.66
CA LEU A 32 -19.20 15.17 -16.80
C LEU A 32 -18.08 15.80 -17.64
N ASN A 33 -16.83 15.38 -17.45
CA ASN A 33 -15.69 15.86 -18.24
C ASN A 33 -15.79 15.43 -19.71
N THR A 34 -16.15 14.17 -19.98
CA THR A 34 -16.36 13.69 -21.36
C THR A 34 -17.44 14.52 -22.05
N ARG A 35 -18.62 14.65 -21.43
CA ARG A 35 -19.73 15.44 -22.00
C ARG A 35 -19.40 16.91 -22.16
N PHE A 36 -18.61 17.48 -21.25
CA PHE A 36 -18.14 18.85 -21.33
C PHE A 36 -17.20 19.07 -22.53
N THR A 37 -16.30 18.11 -22.77
CA THR A 37 -15.35 18.13 -23.88
C THR A 37 -16.06 17.93 -25.22
N GLU A 38 -16.98 16.95 -25.31
CA GLU A 38 -17.82 16.69 -26.48
C GLU A 38 -18.64 17.92 -26.90
N ALA A 39 -19.19 18.65 -25.92
CA ALA A 39 -20.01 19.83 -26.17
C ALA A 39 -19.20 21.14 -26.26
N GLN A 40 -17.86 21.06 -26.37
CA GLN A 40 -16.96 22.22 -26.47
C GLN A 40 -17.23 23.29 -25.37
N GLY A 41 -17.58 22.85 -24.16
CA GLY A 41 -17.89 23.72 -23.02
C GLY A 41 -19.29 24.35 -23.01
N GLN A 42 -20.08 24.20 -24.09
CA GLN A 42 -21.46 24.68 -24.18
C GLN A 42 -22.48 23.65 -23.68
N VAL A 43 -22.39 23.28 -22.40
CA VAL A 43 -23.32 22.35 -21.75
C VAL A 43 -24.18 23.01 -20.69
N SER A 44 -25.49 22.76 -20.72
CA SER A 44 -26.42 23.18 -19.66
C SER A 44 -26.24 22.32 -18.42
N GLY A 45 -25.90 22.94 -17.29
CA GLY A 45 -25.73 22.24 -16.01
C GLY A 45 -27.02 21.58 -15.50
N THR A 46 -28.19 22.04 -15.94
CA THR A 46 -29.48 21.41 -15.65
C THR A 46 -29.61 20.07 -16.37
N ARG A 47 -29.22 20.03 -17.65
CA ARG A 47 -29.28 18.84 -18.48
C ARG A 47 -28.34 17.76 -17.95
N LEU A 48 -27.09 18.14 -17.67
CA LEU A 48 -26.10 17.21 -17.10
C LEU A 48 -26.50 16.69 -15.71
N PHE A 49 -27.14 17.52 -14.88
CA PHE A 49 -27.68 17.07 -13.60
C PHE A 49 -28.75 15.98 -13.78
N LEU A 50 -29.70 16.16 -14.69
CA LEU A 50 -30.73 15.15 -14.99
C LEU A 50 -30.12 13.87 -15.56
N GLU A 51 -29.13 13.99 -16.44
CA GLU A 51 -28.41 12.84 -17.02
C GLU A 51 -27.70 11.99 -15.93
N ILE A 52 -27.01 12.63 -14.98
CA ILE A 52 -26.34 11.88 -13.89
C ILE A 52 -27.34 11.40 -12.82
N GLN A 53 -28.45 12.11 -12.61
CA GLN A 53 -29.51 11.69 -11.69
C GLN A 53 -30.18 10.40 -12.18
N ALA A 54 -30.43 10.28 -13.48
CA ALA A 54 -30.90 9.04 -14.10
C ALA A 54 -29.90 7.87 -13.93
N ARG A 55 -28.61 8.18 -13.81
CA ARG A 55 -27.53 7.21 -13.53
C ARG A 55 -27.32 6.93 -12.04
N GLY A 56 -28.21 7.42 -11.17
CA GLY A 56 -28.21 7.13 -9.74
C GLY A 56 -27.55 8.21 -8.86
N TYR A 57 -27.21 9.39 -9.40
CA TYR A 57 -26.71 10.49 -8.58
C TYR A 57 -27.81 11.04 -7.65
N ARG A 58 -27.53 11.03 -6.33
CA ARG A 58 -28.44 11.52 -5.28
C ARG A 58 -28.01 12.86 -4.67
N GLY A 59 -26.96 13.49 -5.19
CA GLY A 59 -26.44 14.75 -4.67
C GLY A 59 -27.20 15.98 -5.20
N SER A 60 -26.81 17.16 -4.71
CA SER A 60 -27.42 18.42 -5.13
C SER A 60 -26.95 18.88 -6.52
N ARG A 61 -27.85 19.52 -7.26
CA ARG A 61 -27.56 20.23 -8.53
C ARG A 61 -26.53 21.33 -8.36
N GLN A 62 -26.44 21.95 -7.18
CA GLN A 62 -25.46 23.00 -6.90
C GLN A 62 -24.01 22.48 -6.99
N VAL A 63 -23.77 21.23 -6.60
CA VAL A 63 -22.45 20.58 -6.66
C VAL A 63 -22.01 20.39 -8.12
N VAL A 64 -22.93 19.92 -8.98
CA VAL A 64 -22.70 19.79 -10.43
C VAL A 64 -22.42 21.15 -11.07
N ARG A 65 -23.21 22.17 -10.73
CA ARG A 65 -23.02 23.54 -11.25
C ARG A 65 -21.66 24.11 -10.86
N LYS A 66 -21.23 23.89 -9.61
CA LYS A 66 -19.92 24.34 -9.12
C LYS A 66 -18.77 23.63 -9.86
N HIS A 67 -18.88 22.32 -10.09
CA HIS A 67 -17.88 21.56 -10.83
C HIS A 67 -17.79 22.00 -12.30
N LEU A 68 -18.93 22.21 -12.97
CA LEU A 68 -18.97 22.74 -14.35
C LEU A 68 -18.41 24.17 -14.45
N ALA A 69 -18.66 25.02 -13.44
CA ALA A 69 -18.05 26.34 -13.38
C ALA A 69 -16.52 26.26 -13.24
N ALA A 70 -16.00 25.33 -12.43
CA ALA A 70 -14.57 25.09 -12.33
C ALA A 70 -13.98 24.56 -13.65
N LEU A 71 -14.71 23.69 -14.38
CA LEU A 71 -14.28 23.18 -15.68
C LEU A 71 -14.17 24.31 -16.73
N ARG A 72 -15.15 25.23 -16.77
CA ARG A 72 -15.10 26.41 -17.65
C ARG A 72 -13.98 27.37 -17.29
N ALA A 73 -13.68 27.51 -16.00
CA ALA A 73 -12.61 28.36 -15.52
C ALA A 73 -11.21 27.72 -15.65
N GLY A 74 -11.11 26.47 -16.13
CA GLY A 74 -9.86 25.72 -16.17
C GLY A 74 -9.28 25.38 -14.80
N THR A 75 -10.04 25.57 -13.71
CA THR A 75 -9.62 25.31 -12.33
C THR A 75 -10.18 23.99 -11.78
N ALA A 76 -10.90 23.23 -12.61
CA ALA A 76 -11.35 21.90 -12.22
C ALA A 76 -10.14 21.00 -11.98
N GLU A 77 -10.08 20.39 -10.79
CA GLU A 77 -9.14 19.32 -10.52
C GLU A 77 -9.32 18.23 -11.59
N PRO A 78 -8.22 17.76 -12.21
CA PRO A 78 -8.29 16.61 -13.11
C PRO A 78 -8.97 15.47 -12.37
N VAL A 79 -9.80 14.71 -13.09
CA VAL A 79 -10.41 13.49 -12.53
C VAL A 79 -9.27 12.64 -11.99
N ARG A 80 -9.23 12.46 -10.67
CA ARG A 80 -8.22 11.61 -10.06
C ARG A 80 -8.40 10.24 -10.66
N ALA A 81 -7.38 9.76 -11.35
CA ALA A 81 -7.35 8.36 -11.76
C ALA A 81 -7.61 7.50 -10.52
N ASP A 82 -8.34 6.40 -10.69
CA ASP A 82 -8.55 5.42 -9.62
C ASP A 82 -7.20 4.78 -9.28
N ILE A 83 -6.42 5.46 -8.43
CA ILE A 83 -5.10 5.01 -8.00
C ILE A 83 -5.32 3.86 -7.01
N PRO A 84 -4.81 2.66 -7.30
CA PRO A 84 -4.88 1.55 -6.36
C PRO A 84 -4.27 1.94 -5.02
N SER A 85 -4.93 1.54 -3.93
CA SER A 85 -4.38 1.82 -2.60
C SER A 85 -3.02 1.14 -2.42
N PRO A 86 -2.11 1.71 -1.60
CA PRO A 86 -0.80 1.10 -1.36
C PRO A 86 -0.88 -0.37 -0.95
N ARG A 87 -1.88 -0.72 -0.12
CA ARG A 87 -2.12 -2.11 0.31
C ARG A 87 -2.50 -3.04 -0.86
N LYS A 88 -3.29 -2.57 -1.83
CA LYS A 88 -3.62 -3.34 -3.03
C LYS A 88 -2.38 -3.54 -3.89
N THR A 89 -1.63 -2.46 -4.14
CA THR A 89 -0.38 -2.53 -4.91
C THR A 89 0.61 -3.51 -4.28
N THR A 90 0.86 -3.42 -2.97
CA THR A 90 1.74 -4.37 -2.26
C THR A 90 1.23 -5.81 -2.36
N SER A 91 -0.09 -6.03 -2.25
CA SER A 91 -0.67 -7.36 -2.41
C SER A 91 -0.43 -7.93 -3.81
N TRP A 92 -0.52 -7.11 -4.86
CA TRP A 92 -0.22 -7.56 -6.23
C TRP A 92 1.27 -7.85 -6.44
N ILE A 93 2.16 -7.04 -5.85
CA ILE A 93 3.60 -7.24 -5.92
C ILE A 93 4.02 -8.58 -5.28
N MET A 94 3.47 -8.90 -4.11
CA MET A 94 3.87 -10.06 -3.30
C MET A 94 3.26 -11.39 -3.76
N ARG A 95 2.25 -11.36 -4.63
CA ARG A 95 1.62 -12.57 -5.17
C ARG A 95 2.36 -13.06 -6.43
N PRO A 96 2.40 -14.38 -6.68
CA PRO A 96 2.88 -14.90 -7.96
C PRO A 96 2.06 -14.30 -9.11
N ARG A 97 2.74 -13.94 -10.20
CA ARG A 97 2.09 -13.26 -11.34
C ARG A 97 0.95 -14.09 -11.93
N GLU A 98 1.10 -15.41 -11.99
CA GLU A 98 0.07 -16.32 -12.50
C GLU A 98 -1.26 -16.25 -11.73
N THR A 99 -1.24 -15.76 -10.49
CA THR A 99 -2.46 -15.65 -9.67
C THR A 99 -3.18 -14.33 -9.83
N LEU A 100 -2.58 -13.34 -10.52
CA LEU A 100 -3.20 -12.05 -10.77
C LEU A 100 -4.22 -12.19 -11.91
N THR A 101 -5.36 -11.51 -11.76
CA THR A 101 -6.27 -11.35 -12.89
C THR A 101 -5.68 -10.38 -13.91
N GLU A 102 -6.10 -10.45 -15.17
CA GLU A 102 -5.63 -9.56 -16.23
C GLU A 102 -5.76 -8.08 -15.85
N SER A 103 -6.92 -7.67 -15.30
CA SER A 103 -7.13 -6.32 -14.78
C SER A 103 -6.18 -5.93 -13.64
N GLN A 104 -5.76 -6.89 -12.79
CA GLN A 104 -4.80 -6.62 -11.72
C GLN A 104 -3.38 -6.44 -12.26
N ASP A 105 -2.96 -7.27 -13.22
CA ASP A 105 -1.63 -7.14 -13.85
C ASP A 105 -1.54 -5.84 -14.66
N GLU A 106 -2.59 -5.46 -15.40
CA GLU A 106 -2.66 -4.19 -16.12
C GLU A 106 -2.57 -2.99 -15.17
N ARG A 107 -3.33 -3.00 -14.07
CA ARG A 107 -3.24 -1.94 -13.06
C ARG A 107 -1.88 -1.87 -12.39
N LEU A 108 -1.26 -3.02 -12.11
CA LEU A 108 0.10 -3.06 -11.57
C LEU A 108 1.11 -2.49 -12.57
N LEU A 109 0.95 -2.79 -13.87
CA LEU A 109 1.78 -2.23 -14.93
C LEU A 109 1.64 -0.70 -15.00
N GLN A 110 0.42 -0.16 -14.95
CA GLN A 110 0.19 1.29 -14.91
C GLN A 110 0.90 1.96 -13.73
N VAL A 111 0.83 1.34 -12.54
CA VAL A 111 1.54 1.85 -11.35
C VAL A 111 3.06 1.81 -11.54
N ARG A 112 3.59 0.74 -12.14
CA ARG A 112 5.03 0.61 -12.45
C ARG A 112 5.49 1.67 -13.45
N LEU A 113 4.73 1.91 -14.52
CA LEU A 113 5.03 2.94 -15.51
C LEU A 113 4.99 4.35 -14.91
N ALA A 114 4.07 4.60 -13.97
CA ALA A 114 3.94 5.91 -13.34
C ALA A 114 5.06 6.24 -12.33
N CYS A 115 5.74 5.23 -11.77
CA CYS A 115 6.72 5.43 -10.71
C CYS A 115 7.91 4.46 -10.80
N PRO A 116 9.11 4.95 -11.18
CA PRO A 116 10.34 4.13 -11.25
C PRO A 116 10.69 3.46 -9.92
N ASP A 117 10.47 4.14 -8.79
CA ASP A 117 10.73 3.60 -7.46
C ASP A 117 9.89 2.35 -7.16
N ILE A 118 8.61 2.36 -7.55
CA ILE A 118 7.72 1.21 -7.38
C ILE A 118 8.11 0.07 -8.33
N THR A 119 8.52 0.40 -9.56
CA THR A 119 9.09 -0.59 -10.49
C THR A 119 10.26 -1.32 -9.85
N ARG A 120 11.24 -0.57 -9.36
CA ARG A 120 12.44 -1.14 -8.75
C ARG A 120 12.14 -1.92 -7.47
N ALA A 121 11.26 -1.40 -6.61
CA ALA A 121 10.81 -2.11 -5.41
C ALA A 121 10.07 -3.40 -5.74
N CYS A 122 9.25 -3.42 -6.80
CA CYS A 122 8.54 -4.61 -7.25
C CYS A 122 9.52 -5.71 -7.70
N ASP A 123 10.52 -5.35 -8.49
CA ASP A 123 11.52 -6.30 -9.00
C ASP A 123 12.38 -6.89 -7.88
N LEU A 124 12.85 -6.04 -6.96
CA LEU A 124 13.63 -6.48 -5.79
C LEU A 124 12.80 -7.36 -4.85
N ALA A 125 11.54 -7.00 -4.59
CA ALA A 125 10.65 -7.79 -3.74
C ALA A 125 10.38 -9.19 -4.32
N ARG A 126 10.17 -9.27 -5.64
CA ARG A 126 9.97 -10.56 -6.33
C ARG A 126 11.24 -11.41 -6.28
N ALA A 127 12.39 -10.83 -6.59
CA ALA A 127 13.68 -11.52 -6.50
C ALA A 127 13.92 -12.06 -5.08
N PHE A 128 13.66 -11.25 -4.05
CA PHE A 128 13.80 -11.69 -2.65
C PHE A 128 12.83 -12.82 -2.29
N ALA A 129 11.56 -12.69 -2.68
CA ALA A 129 10.55 -13.73 -2.44
C ALA A 129 10.96 -15.07 -3.09
N ASP A 130 11.59 -15.03 -4.26
CA ASP A 130 12.12 -16.23 -4.91
C ASP A 130 13.32 -16.81 -4.18
N LEU A 131 14.22 -15.99 -3.61
CA LEU A 131 15.31 -16.47 -2.75
C LEU A 131 14.76 -17.22 -1.54
N VAL A 132 13.75 -16.65 -0.88
CA VAL A 132 13.10 -17.24 0.29
C VAL A 132 12.38 -18.53 -0.08
N ARG A 133 11.58 -18.53 -1.15
CA ARG A 133 10.78 -19.68 -1.57
C ARG A 133 11.65 -20.88 -1.94
N HIS A 134 12.79 -20.64 -2.57
CA HIS A 134 13.67 -21.69 -3.07
C HIS A 134 14.90 -21.93 -2.18
N GLN A 135 14.94 -21.34 -0.98
CA GLN A 135 16.03 -21.47 -0.02
C GLN A 135 17.42 -21.23 -0.66
N ARG A 136 17.55 -20.12 -1.41
CA ARG A 136 18.77 -19.75 -2.13
C ARG A 136 19.59 -18.72 -1.36
N GLY A 137 19.89 -18.98 -0.09
CA GLY A 137 20.65 -18.06 0.76
C GLY A 137 22.04 -17.69 0.21
N TYR A 138 22.65 -18.53 -0.64
CA TYR A 138 23.91 -18.23 -1.31
C TYR A 138 23.84 -17.03 -2.29
N LEU A 139 22.65 -16.65 -2.76
CA LEU A 139 22.43 -15.46 -3.60
C LEU A 139 22.09 -14.20 -2.79
N LEU A 140 21.92 -14.32 -1.46
CA LEU A 140 21.46 -13.22 -0.62
C LEU A 140 22.40 -12.01 -0.70
N LEU A 141 23.71 -12.24 -0.62
CA LEU A 141 24.69 -11.15 -0.61
C LEU A 141 24.61 -10.30 -1.90
N GLU A 142 24.41 -10.96 -3.03
CA GLU A 142 24.27 -10.30 -4.33
C GLU A 142 22.98 -9.49 -4.38
N TRP A 143 21.87 -10.07 -3.94
CA TRP A 143 20.60 -9.34 -3.84
C TRP A 143 20.71 -8.10 -2.94
N ILE A 144 21.40 -8.20 -1.79
CA ILE A 144 21.62 -7.07 -0.89
C ILE A 144 22.42 -5.96 -1.59
N ARG A 145 23.50 -6.30 -2.32
CA ARG A 145 24.29 -5.31 -3.07
C ARG A 145 23.42 -4.55 -4.08
N GLN A 146 22.59 -5.26 -4.83
CA GLN A 146 21.69 -4.64 -5.81
C GLN A 146 20.63 -3.75 -5.16
N ALA A 147 20.13 -4.14 -3.99
CA ALA A 147 19.16 -3.37 -3.24
C ALA A 147 19.77 -2.09 -2.63
N GLU A 148 21.00 -2.13 -2.13
CA GLU A 148 21.66 -0.95 -1.57
C GLU A 148 22.03 0.11 -2.62
N GLN A 149 22.32 -0.31 -3.86
CA GLN A 149 22.68 0.62 -4.94
C GLN A 149 21.47 1.41 -5.45
N ASP A 150 20.40 0.70 -5.83
CA ASP A 150 19.36 1.29 -6.69
C ASP A 150 17.95 1.21 -6.08
N ALA A 151 17.76 0.64 -4.89
CA ALA A 151 16.41 0.57 -4.32
C ALA A 151 15.94 1.91 -3.76
N PRO A 152 14.63 2.11 -3.59
CA PRO A 152 14.11 3.21 -2.77
C PRO A 152 14.65 3.14 -1.34
N LYS A 153 14.87 4.30 -0.69
CA LYS A 153 15.48 4.41 0.66
C LYS A 153 14.96 3.39 1.69
N PRO A 154 13.64 3.10 1.81
CA PRO A 154 13.16 2.10 2.76
C PRO A 154 13.70 0.69 2.50
N LEU A 155 13.85 0.30 1.23
CA LEU A 155 14.40 -1.01 0.85
C LEU A 155 15.92 -1.06 1.02
N GLN A 156 16.64 0.04 0.78
CA GLN A 156 18.07 0.14 1.11
C GLN A 156 18.30 -0.09 2.61
N GLY A 157 17.48 0.54 3.46
CA GLY A 157 17.52 0.31 4.91
C GLY A 157 17.26 -1.16 5.27
N PHE A 158 16.26 -1.78 4.65
CA PHE A 158 16.00 -3.22 4.83
C PHE A 158 17.20 -4.09 4.43
N ALA A 159 17.82 -3.83 3.27
CA ALA A 159 19.01 -4.54 2.82
C ALA A 159 20.19 -4.37 3.78
N SER A 160 20.41 -3.16 4.30
CA SER A 160 21.45 -2.89 5.29
C SER A 160 21.23 -3.68 6.59
N PHE A 161 19.99 -3.80 7.07
CA PHE A 161 19.67 -4.65 8.22
C PHE A 161 19.97 -6.13 7.95
N LEU A 162 19.60 -6.65 6.77
CA LEU A 162 19.94 -8.03 6.40
C LEU A 162 21.45 -8.27 6.35
N ARG A 163 22.23 -7.27 5.93
CA ARG A 163 23.69 -7.36 5.90
C ARG A 163 24.31 -7.43 7.29
N GLN A 164 23.74 -6.75 8.28
CA GLN A 164 24.23 -6.81 9.66
C GLN A 164 24.15 -8.23 10.23
N ASP A 165 23.11 -8.97 9.88
CA ASP A 165 22.87 -10.35 10.33
C ASP A 165 23.10 -11.38 9.20
N LEU A 166 24.03 -11.11 8.28
CA LEU A 166 24.18 -11.87 7.03
C LEU A 166 24.23 -13.38 7.25
N ASP A 167 25.10 -13.86 8.15
CA ASP A 167 25.28 -15.30 8.38
C ASP A 167 24.00 -15.96 8.88
N ALA A 168 23.29 -15.30 9.81
CA ALA A 168 22.04 -15.80 10.36
C ALA A 168 20.91 -15.83 9.32
N VAL A 169 20.80 -14.77 8.51
CA VAL A 169 19.80 -14.70 7.44
C VAL A 169 20.12 -15.71 6.34
N THR A 170 21.39 -15.83 5.92
CA THR A 170 21.82 -16.83 4.94
C THR A 170 21.51 -18.24 5.43
N ALA A 171 21.79 -18.56 6.70
CA ALA A 171 21.43 -19.84 7.29
C ALA A 171 19.91 -20.06 7.28
N GLY A 172 19.13 -19.05 7.67
CA GLY A 172 17.66 -19.13 7.64
C GLY A 172 17.06 -19.26 6.23
N LEU A 173 17.78 -18.81 5.20
CA LEU A 173 17.41 -18.97 3.80
C LEU A 173 18.05 -20.18 3.11
N THR A 174 18.78 -21.05 3.83
CA THR A 174 19.49 -22.21 3.23
C THR A 174 19.18 -23.50 3.95
N LEU A 175 19.04 -23.46 5.27
CA LEU A 175 18.81 -24.64 6.09
C LEU A 175 17.31 -24.96 6.16
N PRO A 176 16.95 -26.25 6.34
CA PRO A 176 15.56 -26.66 6.48
C PRO A 176 14.94 -26.33 7.85
N TRP A 177 15.72 -25.73 8.76
CA TRP A 177 15.29 -25.45 10.14
C TRP A 177 14.40 -24.21 10.19
N ILE A 178 13.23 -24.36 10.82
CA ILE A 178 12.26 -23.27 10.99
C ILE A 178 12.12 -22.96 12.48
N SER A 179 12.19 -21.68 12.86
CA SER A 179 11.99 -21.24 14.25
C SER A 179 10.53 -21.27 14.71
N GLY A 180 9.59 -21.77 13.90
CA GLY A 180 8.14 -21.63 14.13
C GLY A 180 7.66 -22.27 15.44
N VAL A 181 8.16 -23.46 15.78
CA VAL A 181 7.82 -24.13 17.05
C VAL A 181 8.36 -23.35 18.24
N VAL A 182 9.61 -22.91 18.16
CA VAL A 182 10.27 -22.11 19.21
C VAL A 182 9.53 -20.77 19.39
N GLU A 183 9.19 -20.10 18.30
CA GLU A 183 8.45 -18.84 18.31
C GLU A 183 7.03 -19.04 18.86
N GLY A 184 6.38 -20.15 18.54
CA GLY A 184 5.11 -20.55 19.13
C GLY A 184 5.17 -20.67 20.65
N HIS A 185 6.19 -21.36 21.18
CA HIS A 185 6.43 -21.44 22.62
C HIS A 185 6.71 -20.06 23.23
N VAL A 186 7.56 -19.25 22.59
CA VAL A 186 7.85 -17.87 23.04
C VAL A 186 6.56 -17.03 23.08
N ASN A 187 5.69 -17.15 22.09
CA ASN A 187 4.41 -16.45 22.04
C ASN A 187 3.44 -16.93 23.13
N ARG A 188 3.36 -18.25 23.40
CA ARG A 188 2.58 -18.80 24.52
C ARG A 188 3.06 -18.20 25.85
N VAL A 189 4.37 -18.16 26.08
CA VAL A 189 4.96 -17.57 27.30
C VAL A 189 4.65 -16.08 27.40
N LYS A 190 4.79 -15.32 26.30
CA LYS A 190 4.45 -13.89 26.25
C LYS A 190 2.97 -13.65 26.55
N THR A 191 2.07 -14.51 26.07
CA THR A 191 0.63 -14.43 26.35
C THR A 191 0.33 -14.68 27.82
N LEU A 192 0.93 -15.72 28.43
CA LEU A 192 0.79 -16.00 29.86
C LEU A 192 1.28 -14.82 30.71
N LYS A 193 2.46 -14.28 30.39
CA LYS A 193 3.00 -13.10 31.06
C LYS A 193 2.05 -11.90 30.96
N ARG A 194 1.43 -11.66 29.80
CA ARG A 194 0.45 -10.57 29.60
C ARG A 194 -0.83 -10.78 30.39
N ALA A 195 -1.37 -12.01 30.42
CA ALA A 195 -2.52 -12.36 31.25
C ALA A 195 -2.25 -12.18 32.76
N MET A 196 -0.98 -12.22 33.15
CA MET A 196 -0.52 -12.03 34.52
C MET A 196 -0.05 -10.59 34.81
N TYR A 197 -0.46 -9.63 33.97
CA TYR A 197 -0.09 -8.21 34.10
C TYR A 197 1.42 -7.96 34.18
N GLY A 198 2.21 -8.77 33.47
CA GLY A 198 3.66 -8.65 33.40
C GLY A 198 4.43 -9.36 34.52
N ARG A 199 3.76 -9.98 35.50
CA ARG A 199 4.40 -10.77 36.56
C ARG A 199 5.04 -12.02 35.95
N ALA A 200 6.36 -12.14 36.08
CA ALA A 200 7.15 -13.05 35.27
C ALA A 200 8.39 -13.62 35.98
N SER A 201 8.31 -13.87 37.30
CA SER A 201 9.39 -14.66 37.93
C SER A 201 9.44 -16.04 37.28
N PHE A 202 10.65 -16.60 37.18
CA PHE A 202 10.85 -17.88 36.52
C PHE A 202 9.98 -18.99 37.15
N GLU A 203 9.95 -19.06 38.49
CA GLU A 203 9.10 -20.02 39.21
C GLU A 203 7.62 -19.86 38.87
N LEU A 204 7.12 -18.62 38.87
CA LEU A 204 5.72 -18.36 38.60
C LEU A 204 5.32 -18.71 37.15
N LEU A 205 6.18 -18.39 36.18
CA LEU A 205 5.98 -18.79 34.79
C LEU A 205 6.05 -20.31 34.63
N ARG A 206 7.05 -20.96 35.24
CA ARG A 206 7.22 -22.42 35.22
C ARG A 206 5.97 -23.11 35.78
N THR A 207 5.50 -22.70 36.95
CA THR A 207 4.28 -23.25 37.56
C THR A 207 3.10 -23.08 36.62
N ARG A 208 2.84 -21.87 36.11
CA ARG A 208 1.71 -21.60 35.20
C ARG A 208 1.76 -22.38 33.88
N ILE A 209 2.94 -22.59 33.32
CA ILE A 209 3.12 -23.35 32.06
C ILE A 209 2.90 -24.83 32.30
N LEU A 210 3.41 -25.38 33.41
CA LEU A 210 3.33 -26.81 33.71
C LEU A 210 1.96 -27.24 34.28
N THR A 211 1.20 -26.32 34.90
CA THR A 211 -0.11 -26.63 35.50
C THR A 211 -1.32 -26.28 34.64
N GLN A 212 -1.13 -25.62 33.48
CA GLN A 212 -2.19 -25.42 32.49
C GLN A 212 -2.09 -26.49 31.39
N PRO A 213 -3.12 -27.34 31.19
CA PRO A 213 -3.15 -28.29 30.09
C PRO A 213 -3.06 -27.60 28.72
#